data_AF-A0A438HEG6-F1
#
_entry.id   AF-A0A438HEG6-F1
#
_cell.length_a   1.000
_cell.length_b   1.000
_cell.length_c   1.000
_cell.angle_alpha   90.00
_cell.angle_beta   90.00
_cell.angle_gamma   90.00
#
_symmetry.space_group_name_H-M   'P 1'
#
loop_
_entity.id
_entity.type
_entity.pdbx_description
1 polymer ?
#
loop_
_entity_poly.entity_id
_entity_poly.type
_entity_poly.pdbx_seq_one_letter_code
_entity_poly.pdbx_strand_id
1 'polypeptide(L)'
;MLAARIAIEDGLCLLLDVDDIDRVLQFSPPQDGGIQLRRKRQMLLEGLAASLQLVDPLGKSGHAVGLAPNDDLVFLRLVSLPKGRKLLFRYIQLLFPGGELARIVCMAIFRHLRFLFGGLPSDKGAAETTIDLAKTVSTCVNGMDLRALSACLVAVVCSSEQPPLRPLGSPAGDGASIILKSVLERATELLTDPHVAGKCSMPNRALWQASFDEFFSLLTKYCLSKYETIIQSIFSQTQPGTEIISSESTRAISREMPVELLRASLPHTDEHQRSFY
;
A
#
# COMPACT_ATOMS: atom_id res chain seq x y z
N MET A 1 -7.39 -10.01 -23.00
CA MET A 1 -8.26 -9.03 -22.30
C MET A 1 -9.64 -9.57 -21.95
N LEU A 2 -10.28 -10.42 -22.77
CA LEU A 2 -11.61 -10.97 -22.45
C LEU A 2 -11.63 -11.77 -21.13
N ALA A 3 -10.67 -12.68 -20.92
CA ALA A 3 -10.58 -13.48 -19.70
C ALA A 3 -10.49 -12.62 -18.42
N ALA A 4 -9.72 -11.52 -18.45
CA ALA A 4 -9.64 -10.59 -17.32
C ALA A 4 -10.98 -9.89 -17.05
N ARG A 5 -11.72 -9.53 -18.09
CA ARG A 5 -13.05 -8.93 -17.94
C ARG A 5 -14.05 -9.91 -17.35
N ILE A 6 -14.05 -11.16 -17.80
CA ILE A 6 -14.90 -12.23 -17.26
C ILE A 6 -14.59 -12.44 -15.77
N ALA A 7 -13.31 -12.64 -15.43
CA ALA A 7 -12.88 -12.83 -14.05
C ALA A 7 -13.24 -11.63 -13.14
N ILE A 8 -13.24 -10.40 -13.67
CA ILE A 8 -13.69 -9.22 -12.93
C ILE A 8 -15.19 -9.28 -12.65
N GLU A 9 -16.02 -9.59 -13.63
CA GLU A 9 -17.47 -9.69 -13.42
C GLU A 9 -17.82 -10.84 -12.48
N ASP A 10 -17.18 -12.01 -12.64
CA ASP A 10 -17.36 -13.17 -11.74
C ASP A 10 -16.97 -12.80 -10.29
N GLY A 11 -15.83 -12.10 -10.12
CA GLY A 11 -15.39 -11.61 -8.82
C GLY A 11 -16.38 -10.61 -8.21
N LEU A 12 -16.91 -9.68 -9.00
CA LEU A 12 -17.90 -8.71 -8.52
C LEU A 12 -19.21 -9.38 -8.12
N CYS A 13 -19.69 -10.35 -8.92
CA CYS A 13 -20.86 -11.16 -8.57
C CYS A 13 -20.63 -11.92 -7.25
N LEU A 14 -19.46 -12.52 -7.06
CA LEU A 14 -19.10 -13.18 -5.80
C LEU A 14 -19.11 -12.23 -4.61
N LEU A 15 -18.65 -10.98 -4.76
CA LEU A 15 -18.70 -10.01 -3.68
C LEU A 15 -20.12 -9.59 -3.30
N LEU A 16 -21.08 -9.63 -4.24
CA LEU A 16 -22.49 -9.41 -3.93
C LEU A 16 -23.05 -10.53 -3.04
N ASP A 17 -22.66 -11.78 -3.28
CA ASP A 17 -23.04 -12.89 -2.39
C ASP A 17 -22.49 -12.70 -0.97
N VAL A 18 -21.29 -12.12 -0.85
CA VAL A 18 -20.70 -11.78 0.46
C VAL A 18 -21.48 -10.65 1.15
N ASP A 19 -21.82 -9.59 0.41
CA ASP A 19 -22.66 -8.49 0.91
C ASP A 19 -24.03 -9.00 1.41
N ASP A 20 -24.64 -9.93 0.68
CA ASP A 20 -25.92 -10.54 1.06
C ASP A 20 -25.79 -11.42 2.31
N ILE A 21 -24.70 -12.19 2.43
CA ILE A 21 -24.40 -12.94 3.65
C ILE A 21 -24.28 -11.98 4.85
N ASP A 22 -23.52 -10.89 4.71
CA ASP A 22 -23.32 -9.91 5.79
C ASP A 22 -24.65 -9.26 6.18
N ARG A 23 -25.51 -8.94 5.20
CA ARG A 23 -26.86 -8.43 5.46
C ARG A 23 -27.73 -9.43 6.23
N VAL A 24 -27.74 -10.70 5.83
CA VAL A 24 -28.51 -11.75 6.52
C VAL A 24 -28.01 -11.93 7.95
N LEU A 25 -26.69 -11.98 8.16
CA LEU A 25 -26.09 -12.09 9.49
C LEU A 25 -26.44 -10.91 10.40
N GLN A 26 -26.57 -9.70 9.84
CA GLN A 26 -26.89 -8.50 10.60
C GLN A 26 -28.38 -8.40 10.97
N PHE A 27 -29.29 -8.72 10.04
CA PHE A 27 -30.72 -8.43 10.20
C PHE A 27 -31.60 -9.67 10.40
N SER A 28 -31.09 -10.88 10.20
CA SER A 28 -31.87 -12.12 10.27
C SER A 28 -31.01 -13.28 10.78
N PRO A 29 -30.65 -13.28 12.08
CA PRO A 29 -29.76 -14.29 12.65
C PRO A 29 -30.37 -15.69 12.49
N PRO A 30 -29.71 -16.61 11.76
CA PRO A 30 -30.22 -17.94 11.51
C PRO A 30 -30.14 -18.83 12.76
N GLN A 31 -30.87 -19.95 12.74
CA GLN A 31 -30.98 -20.88 13.88
C GLN A 31 -29.63 -21.46 14.34
N ASP A 32 -28.66 -21.55 13.43
CA ASP A 32 -27.29 -22.02 13.71
C ASP A 32 -26.35 -20.90 14.22
N GLY A 33 -26.89 -19.73 14.55
CA GLY A 33 -26.09 -18.56 14.97
C GLY A 33 -25.19 -17.98 13.87
N GLY A 34 -25.43 -18.35 12.61
CA GLY A 34 -24.70 -17.85 11.44
C GLY A 34 -23.39 -18.59 11.16
N ILE A 35 -23.13 -19.74 11.79
CA ILE A 35 -21.88 -20.49 11.63
C ILE A 35 -21.67 -20.88 10.16
N GLN A 36 -22.68 -21.45 9.51
CA GLN A 36 -22.55 -21.88 8.11
C GLN A 36 -22.35 -20.68 7.17
N LEU A 37 -23.08 -19.58 7.40
CA LEU A 37 -22.95 -18.36 6.61
C LEU A 37 -21.57 -17.72 6.75
N ARG A 38 -21.03 -17.60 7.97
CA ARG A 38 -19.67 -17.08 8.19
C ARG A 38 -18.60 -17.95 7.54
N ARG A 39 -18.77 -19.28 7.56
CA ARG A 39 -17.87 -20.19 6.86
C ARG A 39 -17.96 -20.01 5.34
N LYS A 40 -19.16 -19.90 4.78
CA LYS A 40 -19.38 -19.62 3.36
C LYS A 40 -18.74 -18.29 2.96
N ARG A 41 -18.97 -17.22 3.72
CA ARG A 41 -18.34 -15.90 3.54
C ARG A 41 -16.82 -16.01 3.43
N GLN A 42 -16.19 -16.71 4.36
CA GLN A 42 -14.74 -16.90 4.36
C GLN A 42 -14.26 -17.67 3.12
N MET A 43 -14.92 -18.78 2.77
CA MET A 43 -14.56 -19.57 1.57
C MET A 43 -14.68 -18.76 0.28
N LEU A 44 -15.68 -17.88 0.16
CA LEU A 44 -15.83 -17.00 -1.00
C LEU A 44 -14.66 -16.02 -1.12
N LEU A 45 -14.29 -15.36 -0.02
CA LEU A 45 -13.17 -14.41 -0.01
C LEU A 45 -11.82 -15.11 -0.28
N GLU A 46 -11.59 -16.30 0.28
CA GLU A 46 -10.42 -17.13 -0.01
C GLU A 46 -10.38 -17.58 -1.48
N GLY A 47 -11.53 -17.98 -2.04
CA GLY A 47 -11.66 -18.35 -3.45
C GLY A 47 -11.35 -17.18 -4.39
N LEU A 48 -11.74 -15.95 -4.02
CA LEU A 48 -11.38 -14.76 -4.76
C LEU A 48 -9.87 -14.49 -4.68
N ALA A 49 -9.25 -14.59 -3.50
CA ALA A 49 -7.79 -14.48 -3.37
C ALA A 49 -7.03 -15.48 -4.25
N ALA A 50 -7.48 -16.73 -4.27
CA ALA A 50 -6.90 -17.77 -5.12
C ALA A 50 -7.04 -17.43 -6.61
N SER A 51 -8.17 -16.87 -7.03
CA SER A 51 -8.42 -16.43 -8.41
C SER A 51 -7.54 -15.25 -8.83
N LEU A 52 -7.18 -14.38 -7.88
CA LEU A 52 -6.23 -13.28 -8.08
C LEU A 52 -4.76 -13.76 -8.20
N GLN A 53 -4.47 -15.01 -7.79
CA GLN A 53 -3.14 -15.62 -7.75
C GLN A 53 -2.11 -14.76 -7.01
N LEU A 54 -2.51 -14.25 -5.84
CA LEU A 54 -1.65 -13.41 -5.01
C LEU A 54 -0.56 -14.25 -4.34
N VAL A 55 0.68 -13.77 -4.42
CA VAL A 55 1.79 -14.42 -3.72
C VAL A 55 1.78 -14.05 -2.23
N ASP A 56 1.87 -15.07 -1.37
CA ASP A 56 2.07 -14.94 0.08
C ASP A 56 3.46 -15.45 0.51
N PRO A 57 4.48 -14.57 0.55
CA PRO A 57 5.82 -14.92 1.02
C PRO A 57 5.89 -15.39 2.48
N LEU A 58 4.86 -15.11 3.29
CA LEU A 58 4.82 -15.47 4.71
C LEU A 58 3.97 -16.72 4.99
N GLY A 59 3.42 -17.35 3.96
CA GLY A 59 2.60 -18.55 4.07
C GLY A 59 3.41 -19.79 4.43
N LYS A 60 2.73 -20.86 4.88
CA LYS A 60 3.33 -22.13 5.32
C LYS A 60 4.14 -22.85 4.24
N SER A 61 3.91 -22.53 2.97
CA SER A 61 4.63 -23.06 1.80
C SER A 61 5.60 -22.04 1.19
N GLY A 62 5.93 -20.97 1.90
CA GLY A 62 6.82 -19.91 1.41
C GLY A 62 8.18 -20.48 1.04
N HIS A 63 8.41 -20.69 -0.26
CA HIS A 63 9.77 -20.89 -0.75
C HIS A 63 10.53 -19.59 -0.46
N ALA A 64 11.59 -19.69 0.34
CA ALA A 64 12.52 -18.60 0.65
C ALA A 64 13.36 -18.15 -0.58
N VAL A 65 12.85 -18.39 -1.78
CA VAL A 65 13.47 -18.09 -3.07
C VAL A 65 12.66 -16.93 -3.66
N GLY A 66 13.34 -15.83 -3.97
CA GLY A 66 12.76 -14.51 -4.24
C GLY A 66 11.57 -14.49 -5.21
N LEU A 67 10.77 -13.43 -5.09
CA LEU A 67 9.60 -13.15 -5.94
C LEU A 67 9.97 -13.34 -7.41
N ALA A 68 9.30 -14.26 -8.10
CA ALA A 68 9.53 -14.50 -9.51
C ALA A 68 8.91 -13.36 -10.35
N PRO A 69 9.44 -13.05 -11.54
CA PRO A 69 8.92 -11.98 -12.39
C PRO A 69 7.44 -12.12 -12.81
N ASN A 70 6.87 -13.32 -12.68
CA ASN A 70 5.47 -13.61 -13.02
C ASN A 70 4.55 -13.66 -11.79
N ASP A 71 5.09 -13.40 -10.60
CA ASP A 71 4.30 -13.32 -9.38
C ASP A 71 3.29 -12.18 -9.51
N ASP A 72 2.03 -12.45 -9.19
CA ASP A 72 0.89 -11.54 -9.32
C ASP A 72 0.52 -11.12 -10.77
N LEU A 73 0.96 -11.84 -11.81
CA LEU A 73 0.62 -11.48 -13.21
C LEU A 73 -0.89 -11.41 -13.46
N VAL A 74 -1.67 -12.32 -12.86
CA VAL A 74 -3.14 -12.30 -12.97
C VAL A 74 -3.70 -11.08 -12.27
N PHE A 75 -3.27 -10.80 -11.04
CA PHE A 75 -3.62 -9.59 -10.32
C PHE A 75 -3.33 -8.31 -11.13
N LEU A 76 -2.12 -8.18 -11.68
CA LEU A 76 -1.73 -7.04 -12.53
C LEU A 76 -2.61 -6.89 -13.77
N ARG A 77 -2.94 -8.00 -14.44
CA ARG A 77 -3.87 -7.99 -15.58
C ARG A 77 -5.26 -7.51 -15.19
N LEU A 78 -5.77 -7.89 -14.03
CA LEU A 78 -7.09 -7.46 -13.56
C LEU A 78 -7.08 -5.97 -13.20
N VAL A 79 -6.14 -5.52 -12.38
CA VAL A 79 -6.08 -4.12 -11.89
C VAL A 79 -5.57 -3.11 -12.94
N SER A 80 -5.11 -3.59 -14.09
CA SER A 80 -4.90 -2.76 -15.29
C SER A 80 -6.22 -2.18 -15.84
N LEU A 81 -7.36 -2.82 -15.53
CA LEU A 81 -8.68 -2.38 -15.95
C LEU A 81 -9.34 -1.54 -14.84
N PRO A 82 -10.05 -0.44 -15.17
CA PRO A 82 -10.75 0.37 -14.17
C PRO A 82 -11.73 -0.42 -13.30
N LYS A 83 -12.51 -1.34 -13.89
CA LYS A 83 -13.39 -2.24 -13.14
C LYS A 83 -12.62 -3.22 -12.24
N GLY A 84 -11.41 -3.63 -12.60
CA GLY A 84 -10.57 -4.47 -11.75
C GLY A 84 -10.05 -3.73 -10.52
N ARG A 85 -9.75 -2.43 -10.64
CA ARG A 85 -9.47 -1.58 -9.47
C ARG A 85 -10.69 -1.43 -8.57
N LYS A 86 -11.89 -1.33 -9.16
CA LYS A 86 -13.16 -1.30 -8.41
C LYS A 86 -13.44 -2.61 -7.68
N LEU A 87 -13.17 -3.76 -8.33
CA LEU A 87 -13.21 -5.08 -7.70
C LEU A 87 -12.26 -5.14 -6.50
N LEU A 88 -10.99 -4.71 -6.67
CA LEU A 88 -10.01 -4.71 -5.59
C LEU A 88 -10.45 -3.81 -4.41
N PHE A 89 -10.94 -2.60 -4.71
CA PHE A 89 -11.50 -1.70 -3.70
C PHE A 89 -12.63 -2.37 -2.90
N ARG A 90 -13.63 -2.95 -3.58
CA ARG A 90 -14.75 -3.65 -2.92
C ARG A 90 -14.27 -4.86 -2.12
N TYR A 91 -13.31 -5.61 -2.66
CA TYR A 91 -12.78 -6.79 -1.99
C TYR A 91 -12.15 -6.41 -0.66
N ILE A 92 -11.29 -5.38 -0.62
CA ILE A 92 -10.65 -4.93 0.62
C ILE A 92 -11.68 -4.44 1.66
N GLN A 93 -12.76 -3.77 1.24
CA GLN A 93 -13.84 -3.36 2.16
C GLN A 93 -14.50 -4.53 2.89
N LEU A 94 -14.50 -5.72 2.29
CA LEU A 94 -15.13 -6.92 2.83
C LEU A 94 -14.16 -7.82 3.62
N LEU A 95 -12.86 -7.53 3.59
CA LEU A 95 -11.86 -8.26 4.37
C LEU A 95 -11.91 -7.85 5.84
N PHE A 96 -11.65 -8.82 6.73
CA PHE A 96 -11.43 -8.51 8.14
C PHE A 96 -10.11 -7.74 8.29
N PRO A 97 -10.13 -6.53 8.88
CA PRO A 97 -8.90 -5.78 9.14
C PRO A 97 -7.95 -6.61 10.02
N GLY A 98 -6.67 -6.66 9.66
CA GLY A 98 -5.67 -7.48 10.36
C GLY A 98 -5.73 -8.99 10.08
N GLY A 99 -6.68 -9.46 9.28
CA GLY A 99 -6.75 -10.86 8.85
C GLY A 99 -5.65 -11.25 7.85
N GLU A 100 -5.43 -12.56 7.70
CA GLU A 100 -4.40 -13.09 6.78
C GLU A 100 -4.64 -12.66 5.33
N LEU A 101 -5.89 -12.74 4.84
CA LEU A 101 -6.23 -12.29 3.49
C LEU A 101 -5.98 -10.79 3.28
N ALA A 102 -6.31 -9.95 4.27
CA ALA A 102 -6.04 -8.52 4.22
C ALA A 102 -4.54 -8.25 4.08
N ARG A 103 -3.71 -8.96 4.86
CA ARG A 103 -2.25 -8.89 4.75
C ARG A 103 -1.76 -9.31 3.36
N ILE A 104 -2.22 -10.44 2.82
CA ILE A 104 -1.79 -10.94 1.50
C ILE A 104 -2.13 -9.92 0.39
N VAL A 105 -3.35 -9.39 0.41
CA VAL A 105 -3.81 -8.39 -0.57
C VAL A 105 -3.01 -7.10 -0.46
N CYS A 106 -2.78 -6.61 0.76
CA CYS A 106 -1.93 -5.43 0.95
C CYS A 106 -0.50 -5.70 0.49
N MET A 107 0.12 -6.83 0.79
CA MET A 107 1.47 -7.14 0.30
C MET A 107 1.55 -7.08 -1.22
N ALA A 108 0.57 -7.63 -1.94
CA ALA A 108 0.51 -7.51 -3.41
C ALA A 108 0.38 -6.05 -3.86
N ILE A 109 -0.46 -5.24 -3.20
CA ILE A 109 -0.58 -3.81 -3.50
C ILE A 109 0.74 -3.07 -3.26
N PHE A 110 1.44 -3.39 -2.18
CA PHE A 110 2.71 -2.76 -1.81
C PHE A 110 3.83 -3.12 -2.80
N ARG A 111 3.87 -4.36 -3.30
CA ARG A 111 4.74 -4.75 -4.41
C ARG A 111 4.48 -3.97 -5.69
N HIS A 112 3.25 -3.51 -5.90
CA HIS A 112 2.80 -2.92 -7.18
C HIS A 112 2.35 -1.46 -7.06
N LEU A 113 2.87 -0.71 -6.08
CA LEU A 113 2.49 0.70 -5.85
C LEU A 113 2.74 1.59 -7.07
N ARG A 114 3.82 1.37 -7.82
CA ARG A 114 4.12 2.10 -9.05
C ARG A 114 3.10 1.85 -10.14
N PHE A 115 2.66 0.61 -10.30
CA PHE A 115 1.65 0.23 -11.27
C PHE A 115 0.26 0.81 -10.93
N LEU A 116 -0.12 0.73 -9.65
CA LEU A 116 -1.45 1.17 -9.19
C LEU A 116 -1.56 2.70 -9.10
N PHE A 117 -0.54 3.35 -8.55
CA PHE A 117 -0.56 4.77 -8.16
C PHE A 117 0.48 5.63 -8.88
N GLY A 118 1.10 5.09 -9.94
CA GLY A 118 2.10 5.79 -10.77
C GLY A 118 1.59 7.01 -11.51
N GLY A 119 0.27 7.19 -11.61
CA GLY A 119 -0.37 8.35 -12.22
C GLY A 119 -1.88 8.26 -12.04
N LEU A 120 -2.54 9.41 -12.01
CA LEU A 120 -3.99 9.45 -12.01
C LEU A 120 -4.52 9.25 -13.45
N PRO A 121 -5.51 8.37 -13.65
CA PRO A 121 -6.24 8.29 -14.92
C PRO A 121 -6.85 9.64 -15.32
N SER A 122 -6.90 9.93 -16.62
CA SER A 122 -7.59 11.13 -17.14
C SER A 122 -9.11 11.03 -17.02
N ASP A 123 -9.66 9.81 -17.02
CA ASP A 123 -11.07 9.56 -16.75
C ASP A 123 -11.38 9.81 -15.27
N LYS A 124 -12.36 10.69 -15.00
CA LYS A 124 -12.69 11.13 -13.65
C LYS A 124 -13.15 9.97 -12.75
N GLY A 125 -13.97 9.07 -13.26
CA GLY A 125 -14.47 7.92 -12.48
C GLY A 125 -13.37 6.93 -12.11
N ALA A 126 -12.43 6.68 -13.04
CA ALA A 126 -11.25 5.87 -12.78
C ALA A 126 -10.26 6.53 -11.82
N ALA A 127 -10.14 7.87 -11.87
CA ALA A 127 -9.34 8.64 -10.91
C ALA A 127 -9.94 8.57 -9.50
N GLU A 128 -11.24 8.81 -9.35
CA GLU A 128 -11.98 8.66 -8.09
C GLU A 128 -11.79 7.25 -7.50
N THR A 129 -11.96 6.21 -8.32
CA THR A 129 -11.75 4.82 -7.90
C THR A 129 -10.31 4.58 -7.41
N THR A 130 -9.31 5.18 -8.05
CA THR A 130 -7.90 5.05 -7.64
C THR A 130 -7.63 5.76 -6.31
N ILE A 131 -8.24 6.93 -6.09
CA ILE A 131 -8.15 7.68 -4.83
C ILE A 131 -8.83 6.89 -3.69
N ASP A 132 -10.04 6.38 -3.93
CA ASP A 132 -10.79 5.62 -2.94
C ASP A 132 -10.12 4.28 -2.62
N LEU A 133 -9.47 3.66 -3.60
CA LEU A 133 -8.62 2.49 -3.38
C LEU A 133 -7.47 2.83 -2.42
N ALA A 134 -6.77 3.94 -2.61
CA ALA A 134 -5.68 4.33 -1.70
C ALA A 134 -6.18 4.53 -0.26
N LYS A 135 -7.30 5.25 -0.07
CA LYS A 135 -7.92 5.45 1.25
C LYS A 135 -8.36 4.13 1.90
N THR A 136 -8.91 3.22 1.10
CA THR A 136 -9.37 1.91 1.58
C THR A 136 -8.20 1.04 2.01
N VAL A 137 -7.11 1.04 1.26
CA VAL A 137 -5.87 0.36 1.63
C VAL A 137 -5.31 0.94 2.92
N SER A 138 -5.24 2.27 3.07
CA SER A 138 -4.83 2.92 4.32
C SER A 138 -5.69 2.52 5.52
N THR A 139 -7.01 2.45 5.34
CA THR A 139 -7.93 2.00 6.39
C THR A 139 -7.68 0.54 6.77
N CYS A 140 -7.43 -0.33 5.78
CA CYS A 140 -7.08 -1.72 6.00
C CYS A 140 -5.75 -1.88 6.76
N VAL A 141 -4.74 -1.08 6.39
CA VAL A 141 -3.42 -1.03 7.05
C VAL A 141 -3.54 -0.65 8.52
N ASN A 142 -4.44 0.27 8.89
CA ASN A 142 -4.66 0.66 10.28
C ASN A 142 -5.17 -0.50 11.17
N GLY A 143 -5.74 -1.56 10.58
CA GLY A 143 -6.12 -2.77 11.29
C GLY A 143 -5.00 -3.80 11.48
N MET A 144 -3.81 -3.57 10.91
CA MET A 144 -2.72 -4.55 10.91
C MET A 144 -1.87 -4.51 12.17
N ASP A 145 -1.23 -5.65 12.46
CA ASP A 145 -0.19 -5.78 13.48
C ASP A 145 1.19 -5.43 12.92
N LEU A 146 2.18 -5.28 13.81
CA LEU A 146 3.51 -4.84 13.41
C LEU A 146 4.18 -5.81 12.41
N ARG A 147 3.93 -7.12 12.53
CA ARG A 147 4.49 -8.12 11.62
C ARG A 147 3.95 -7.95 10.20
N ALA A 148 2.65 -7.73 10.05
CA ALA A 148 2.02 -7.48 8.75
C ALA A 148 2.48 -6.14 8.14
N LEU A 149 2.67 -5.10 8.95
CA LEU A 149 3.23 -3.82 8.50
C LEU A 149 4.66 -3.98 7.97
N SER A 150 5.53 -4.70 8.70
CA SER A 150 6.89 -5.00 8.25
C SER A 150 6.88 -5.74 6.91
N ALA A 151 6.01 -6.73 6.75
CA ALA A 151 5.86 -7.48 5.51
C ALA A 151 5.44 -6.59 4.33
N CYS A 152 4.56 -5.62 4.58
CA CYS A 152 4.17 -4.64 3.57
C CYS A 152 5.34 -3.73 3.19
N LEU A 153 6.18 -3.27 4.13
CA LEU A 153 7.38 -2.50 3.80
C LEU A 153 8.41 -3.32 3.00
N VAL A 154 8.66 -4.57 3.40
CA VAL A 154 9.54 -5.47 2.64
C VAL A 154 9.03 -5.66 1.21
N ALA A 155 7.72 -5.79 1.02
CA ALA A 155 7.12 -5.87 -0.32
C ALA A 155 7.42 -4.65 -1.20
N VAL A 156 7.55 -3.45 -0.62
CA VAL A 156 7.95 -2.24 -1.35
C VAL A 156 9.42 -2.28 -1.73
N VAL A 157 10.29 -2.65 -0.78
CA VAL A 157 11.74 -2.73 -1.00
C VAL A 157 12.08 -3.78 -2.06
N CYS A 158 11.40 -4.93 -2.03
CA CYS A 158 11.59 -6.02 -2.98
C CYS A 158 10.84 -5.83 -4.30
N SER A 159 10.14 -4.70 -4.50
CA SER A 159 9.45 -4.40 -5.75
C SER A 159 10.45 -4.23 -6.90
N SER A 160 10.07 -4.66 -8.10
CA SER A 160 10.84 -4.41 -9.33
C SER A 160 10.79 -2.93 -9.75
N GLU A 161 9.77 -2.19 -9.34
CA GLU A 161 9.59 -0.77 -9.63
C GLU A 161 9.47 0.05 -8.35
N GLN A 162 10.19 1.16 -8.28
CA GLN A 162 10.12 2.06 -7.12
C GLN A 162 8.76 2.76 -7.05
N PRO A 163 8.16 2.86 -5.85
CA PRO A 163 6.89 3.57 -5.66
C PRO A 163 7.02 5.07 -5.99
N PRO A 164 5.93 5.73 -6.42
CA PRO A 164 5.90 7.18 -6.60
C PRO A 164 5.81 7.86 -5.22
N LEU A 165 6.96 8.27 -4.68
CA LEU A 165 7.07 8.96 -3.39
C LEU A 165 6.85 10.47 -3.53
N ARG A 166 5.64 10.88 -3.93
CA ARG A 166 5.30 12.30 -4.12
C ARG A 166 4.77 12.92 -2.82
N PRO A 167 4.91 14.25 -2.63
CA PRO A 167 4.23 14.92 -1.52
C PRO A 167 2.70 14.80 -1.61
N LEU A 168 2.03 14.91 -0.47
CA LEU A 168 0.58 14.82 -0.39
C LEU A 168 -0.08 15.99 -1.12
N GLY A 169 -1.20 15.73 -1.79
CA GLY A 169 -1.89 16.69 -2.65
C GLY A 169 -1.27 16.86 -4.04
N SER A 170 -0.29 16.03 -4.42
CA SER A 170 0.31 16.09 -5.76
C SER A 170 -0.74 15.90 -6.86
N PRO A 171 -0.79 16.78 -7.89
CA PRO A 171 -1.78 16.67 -8.97
C PRO A 171 -1.60 15.42 -9.83
N ALA A 172 -0.41 14.80 -9.80
CA ALA A 172 -0.15 13.53 -10.48
C ALA A 172 -0.69 12.31 -9.70
N GLY A 173 -1.22 12.53 -8.49
CA GLY A 173 -1.66 11.52 -7.53
C GLY A 173 -0.62 11.23 -6.46
N ASP A 174 -1.08 10.97 -5.25
CA ASP A 174 -0.30 10.78 -4.03
C ASP A 174 -0.66 9.48 -3.28
N GLY A 175 -1.42 8.58 -3.92
CA GLY A 175 -1.95 7.37 -3.29
C GLY A 175 -0.89 6.47 -2.65
N ALA A 176 0.26 6.27 -3.30
CA ALA A 176 1.36 5.49 -2.72
C ALA A 176 1.92 6.12 -1.44
N SER A 177 2.11 7.45 -1.43
CA SER A 177 2.59 8.19 -0.27
C SER A 177 1.57 8.17 0.88
N ILE A 178 0.27 8.27 0.59
CA ILE A 178 -0.80 8.15 1.59
C ILE A 178 -0.74 6.77 2.27
N ILE A 179 -0.62 5.70 1.47
CA ILE A 179 -0.56 4.32 1.97
C ILE A 179 0.71 4.11 2.83
N LEU A 180 1.87 4.49 2.33
CA LEU A 180 3.15 4.35 3.04
C LEU A 180 3.17 5.15 4.33
N LYS A 181 2.66 6.39 4.31
CA LYS A 181 2.50 7.21 5.51
C LYS A 181 1.60 6.53 6.54
N SER A 182 0.50 5.92 6.10
CA SER A 182 -0.42 5.20 7.00
C SER A 182 0.28 4.01 7.69
N VAL A 183 1.18 3.31 7.00
CA VAL A 183 2.00 2.24 7.60
C VAL A 183 2.91 2.78 8.70
N LEU A 184 3.62 3.87 8.42
CA LEU A 184 4.54 4.48 9.39
C LEU A 184 3.79 5.01 10.62
N GLU A 185 2.66 5.68 10.42
CA GLU A 185 1.82 6.19 11.50
C GLU A 185 1.26 5.05 12.36
N ARG A 186 0.73 4.01 11.71
CA ARG A 186 0.24 2.84 12.43
C ARG A 186 1.34 2.13 13.21
N ALA A 187 2.54 2.00 12.64
CA ALA A 187 3.67 1.43 13.36
C ALA A 187 4.09 2.30 14.55
N THR A 188 4.04 3.63 14.43
CA THR A 188 4.27 4.54 15.56
C THR A 188 3.28 4.25 16.68
N GLU A 189 1.98 4.20 16.39
CA GLU A 189 0.95 3.86 17.38
C GLU A 189 1.27 2.54 18.11
N LEU A 190 1.57 1.48 17.37
CA LEU A 190 1.87 0.15 17.92
C LEU A 190 3.13 0.11 18.79
N LEU A 191 4.12 0.95 18.48
CA LEU A 191 5.41 0.98 19.16
C LEU A 191 5.40 1.91 20.38
N THR A 192 4.60 2.97 20.37
CA THR A 192 4.58 4.00 21.41
C THR A 192 3.43 3.87 22.40
N ASP A 193 2.27 3.31 22.02
CA ASP A 193 1.14 3.14 22.92
C ASP A 193 1.49 2.15 24.05
N PRO A 194 1.56 2.58 25.33
CA PRO A 194 1.91 1.69 26.44
C PRO A 194 1.02 0.44 26.56
N HIS A 195 -0.24 0.52 26.14
CA HIS A 195 -1.20 -0.60 26.20
C HIS A 195 -0.98 -1.66 25.10
N VAL A 196 -0.30 -1.29 24.01
CA VAL A 196 -0.06 -2.14 22.85
C VAL A 196 1.42 -2.51 22.73
N ALA A 197 2.32 -1.58 23.04
CA ALA A 197 3.76 -1.74 23.00
C ALA A 197 4.24 -2.95 23.84
N GLY A 198 3.64 -3.17 25.01
CA GLY A 198 3.94 -4.34 25.86
C GLY A 198 3.54 -5.69 25.26
N LYS A 199 2.64 -5.69 24.25
CA LYS A 199 2.19 -6.90 23.53
C LYS A 199 3.03 -7.18 22.29
N CYS A 200 3.83 -6.22 21.83
CA CYS A 200 4.67 -6.42 20.65
C CYS A 200 5.91 -7.23 21.01
N SER A 201 6.02 -8.44 20.43
CA SER A 201 7.17 -9.31 20.65
C SER A 201 8.47 -8.68 20.15
N MET A 202 9.59 -9.00 20.82
CA MET A 202 10.93 -8.53 20.41
C MET A 202 11.29 -8.93 18.95
N PRO A 203 10.97 -10.14 18.46
CA PRO A 203 11.20 -10.48 17.05
C PRO A 203 10.43 -9.59 16.07
N ASN A 204 9.18 -9.22 16.40
CA ASN A 204 8.40 -8.33 15.53
C ASN A 204 8.97 -6.91 15.51
N ARG A 205 9.52 -6.42 16.64
CA ARG A 205 10.22 -5.13 16.71
C ARG A 205 11.50 -5.13 15.89
N ALA A 206 12.30 -6.19 15.98
CA ALA A 206 13.51 -6.34 15.19
C ALA A 206 13.20 -6.46 13.68
N LEU A 207 12.17 -7.22 13.32
CA LEU A 207 11.70 -7.33 11.93
C LEU A 207 11.22 -5.97 11.41
N TRP A 208 10.46 -5.21 12.20
CA TRP A 208 10.08 -3.85 11.85
C TRP A 208 11.29 -2.96 11.58
N GLN A 209 12.24 -2.89 12.51
CA GLN A 209 13.41 -2.04 12.35
C GLN A 209 14.19 -2.39 11.08
N ALA A 210 14.50 -3.67 10.85
CA ALA A 210 15.20 -4.10 9.65
C ALA A 210 14.43 -3.77 8.36
N SER A 211 13.10 -3.92 8.38
CA SER A 211 12.25 -3.57 7.22
C SER A 211 12.20 -2.07 6.98
N PHE A 212 12.17 -1.28 8.04
CA PHE A 212 12.18 0.18 7.98
C PHE A 212 13.52 0.70 7.49
N ASP A 213 14.66 0.16 7.95
CA ASP A 213 15.99 0.62 7.55
C ASP A 213 16.21 0.47 6.03
N GLU A 214 15.78 -0.66 5.47
CA GLU A 214 15.83 -0.90 4.02
C GLU A 214 14.88 0.06 3.26
N PHE A 215 13.68 0.28 3.78
CA PHE A 215 12.76 1.26 3.20
C PHE A 215 13.31 2.70 3.28
N PHE A 216 13.94 3.07 4.38
CA PHE A 216 14.51 4.40 4.59
C PHE A 216 15.71 4.66 3.66
N SER A 217 16.50 3.62 3.37
CA SER A 217 17.53 3.66 2.33
C SER A 217 16.92 3.95 0.95
N LEU A 218 15.80 3.30 0.59
CA LEU A 218 15.07 3.60 -0.64
C LEU A 218 14.54 5.04 -0.67
N LEU A 219 13.91 5.51 0.42
CA LEU A 219 13.38 6.86 0.56
C LEU A 219 14.48 7.92 0.43
N THR A 220 15.62 7.71 1.09
CA THR A 220 16.78 8.60 1.04
C THR A 220 17.34 8.69 -0.37
N LYS A 221 17.52 7.56 -1.06
CA LYS A 221 17.96 7.54 -2.47
C LYS A 221 17.02 8.31 -3.39
N TYR A 222 15.70 8.16 -3.18
CA TYR A 222 14.70 8.91 -3.93
C TYR A 222 14.85 10.42 -3.72
N CYS A 223 14.94 10.86 -2.46
CA CYS A 223 15.09 12.27 -2.11
C CYS A 223 16.36 12.89 -2.70
N LEU A 224 17.49 12.18 -2.61
CA LEU A 224 18.76 12.63 -3.19
C LEU A 224 18.67 12.77 -4.72
N SER A 225 18.14 11.75 -5.41
CA SER A 225 17.96 11.80 -6.87
C SER A 225 17.04 12.93 -7.31
N LYS A 226 15.95 13.18 -6.56
CA LYS A 226 15.04 14.31 -6.82
C LYS A 226 15.72 15.65 -6.63
N TYR A 227 16.45 15.80 -5.53
CA TYR A 227 17.21 17.02 -5.25
C TYR A 227 18.22 17.32 -6.37
N GLU A 228 19.03 16.34 -6.77
CA GLU A 228 20.00 16.48 -7.87
C GLU A 228 19.32 16.89 -9.18
N THR A 229 18.19 16.25 -9.53
CA THR A 229 17.41 16.57 -10.74
C THR A 229 16.91 18.02 -10.72
N ILE A 230 16.39 18.47 -9.57
CA ILE A 230 15.90 19.85 -9.41
C ILE A 230 17.05 20.83 -9.58
N ILE A 231 18.16 20.62 -8.88
CA ILE A 231 19.33 21.49 -8.93
C ILE A 231 19.89 21.57 -10.36
N GLN A 232 20.04 20.43 -11.05
CA GLN A 232 20.51 20.39 -12.43
C GLN A 232 19.57 21.13 -13.39
N SER A 233 18.25 21.01 -13.21
CA SER A 233 17.27 21.72 -14.04
C SER A 233 17.36 23.24 -13.88
N ILE A 234 17.56 23.72 -12.65
CA ILE A 234 17.66 25.15 -12.34
C ILE A 234 18.93 25.76 -12.97
N PHE A 235 20.06 25.05 -12.85
CA PHE A 235 21.31 25.47 -13.48
C PHE A 235 21.27 25.45 -15.01
N SER A 236 20.44 24.59 -15.61
CA SER A 236 20.29 24.49 -17.07
C SER A 236 19.34 25.54 -17.66
N GLN A 237 18.42 26.10 -16.87
CA GLN A 237 17.37 27.02 -17.34
C GLN A 237 17.68 28.51 -17.11
N THR A 238 18.68 28.86 -16.29
CA THR A 238 18.82 30.25 -15.77
C THR A 238 20.18 30.88 -16.08
N GLN A 239 20.19 32.07 -16.68
CA GLN A 239 21.33 33.02 -16.66
C GLN A 239 21.50 33.61 -15.23
N PRO A 240 22.71 34.04 -14.82
CA PRO A 240 23.08 34.14 -13.41
C PRO A 240 22.41 35.32 -12.69
N GLY A 241 21.44 35.03 -11.81
CA GLY A 241 20.89 35.95 -10.82
C GLY A 241 20.57 35.22 -9.50
N THR A 242 21.40 35.42 -8.47
CA THR A 242 21.49 34.59 -7.26
C THR A 242 20.23 34.55 -6.39
N GLU A 243 19.43 35.63 -6.33
CA GLU A 243 18.26 35.72 -5.44
C GLU A 243 17.02 35.02 -6.01
N ILE A 244 16.80 35.08 -7.33
CA ILE A 244 15.68 34.40 -8.01
C ILE A 244 15.85 32.87 -7.91
N ILE A 245 17.10 32.40 -8.06
CA ILE A 245 17.50 30.98 -7.96
C ILE A 245 17.14 30.37 -6.60
N SER A 246 17.24 31.11 -5.49
CA SER A 246 16.93 30.62 -4.14
C SER A 246 15.43 30.44 -3.89
N SER A 247 14.61 31.37 -4.40
CA SER A 247 13.14 31.28 -4.24
C SER A 247 12.53 30.17 -5.11
N GLU A 248 13.03 30.01 -6.33
CA GLU A 248 12.53 29.02 -7.29
C GLU A 248 12.95 27.60 -6.92
N SER A 249 14.18 27.41 -6.44
CA SER A 249 14.65 26.14 -5.87
C SER A 249 13.81 25.69 -4.68
N THR A 250 13.55 26.58 -3.71
CA THR A 250 12.74 26.25 -2.53
C THR A 250 11.32 25.82 -2.92
N ARG A 251 10.72 26.48 -3.93
CA ARG A 251 9.40 26.12 -4.44
C ARG A 251 9.39 24.80 -5.21
N ALA A 252 10.43 24.50 -5.99
CA ALA A 252 10.55 23.25 -6.71
C ALA A 252 10.77 22.06 -5.75
N ILE A 253 11.65 22.23 -4.76
CA ILE A 253 11.94 21.24 -3.72
C ILE A 253 10.67 20.89 -2.95
N SER A 254 9.92 21.89 -2.46
CA SER A 254 8.68 21.66 -1.71
C SER A 254 7.56 20.97 -2.54
N ARG A 255 7.62 21.03 -3.87
CA ARG A 255 6.65 20.36 -4.76
C ARG A 255 6.99 18.91 -5.09
N GLU A 256 8.27 18.54 -4.99
CA GLU A 256 8.76 17.22 -5.42
C GLU A 256 9.16 16.33 -4.23
N MET A 257 9.54 16.92 -3.10
CA MET A 257 10.02 16.17 -1.93
C MET A 257 8.85 15.60 -1.11
N PRO A 258 8.91 14.32 -0.68
CA PRO A 258 7.87 13.68 0.12
C PRO A 258 7.98 14.06 1.61
N VAL A 259 7.78 15.34 1.93
CA VAL A 259 7.99 15.90 3.28
C VAL A 259 7.14 15.19 4.33
N GLU A 260 5.89 14.83 4.01
CA GLU A 260 5.01 14.14 4.98
C GLU A 260 5.49 12.72 5.28
N LEU A 261 6.07 12.03 4.30
CA LEU A 261 6.59 10.68 4.48
C LEU A 261 7.90 10.69 5.27
N LEU A 262 8.76 11.67 5.00
CA LEU A 262 9.96 11.95 5.81
C LEU A 262 9.55 12.23 7.26
N ARG A 263 8.61 13.15 7.50
CA ARG A 263 8.12 13.43 8.86
C ARG A 263 7.58 12.17 9.55
N ALA A 264 6.81 11.34 8.85
CA ALA A 264 6.28 10.09 9.39
C ALA A 264 7.37 9.03 9.67
N SER A 265 8.55 9.16 9.04
CA SER A 265 9.68 8.24 9.23
C SER A 265 10.46 8.56 10.52
N LEU A 266 10.41 9.80 11.02
CA LEU A 266 11.20 10.25 12.18
C LEU A 266 11.14 9.33 13.41
N PRO A 267 9.96 8.85 13.87
CA PRO A 267 9.88 8.00 15.07
C PRO A 267 10.59 6.65 14.94
N HIS A 268 10.92 6.24 13.71
CA HIS A 268 11.50 4.94 13.39
C HIS A 268 13.01 5.02 13.10
N THR A 269 13.54 6.24 12.99
CA THR A 269 14.95 6.46 12.70
C THR A 269 15.87 6.22 13.90
N ASP A 270 16.98 5.55 13.64
CA ASP A 270 18.08 5.44 14.59
C ASP A 270 18.93 6.73 14.66
N GLU A 271 19.92 6.76 15.56
CA GLU A 271 20.78 7.94 15.74
C GLU A 271 21.59 8.29 14.48
N HIS A 272 21.99 7.29 13.68
CA HIS A 272 22.74 7.52 12.45
C HIS A 272 21.85 8.13 11.36
N GLN A 273 20.63 7.63 11.21
CA GLN A 273 19.65 8.08 10.22
C GLN A 273 19.10 9.48 10.52
N ARG A 274 19.09 9.91 11.79
CA ARG A 274 18.69 11.29 12.15
C ARG A 274 19.57 12.36 11.53
N SER A 275 20.82 12.05 11.19
CA SER A 275 21.72 12.99 10.51
C SER A 275 21.26 13.41 9.09
N PHE A 276 20.26 12.73 8.54
CA PHE A 276 19.67 13.04 7.23
C PHE A 276 18.67 14.22 7.25
N TYR A 277 18.14 14.59 8.42
CA TYR A 277 17.20 15.69 8.60
C TYR A 277 17.90 16.98 8.98
#